data_AF-A0A5C7NE21-F1
#
_entry.id   AF-A0A5C7NE21-F1
#
_cell.length_a   1.000
_cell.length_b   1.000
_cell.length_c   1.000
_cell.angle_alpha   90.00
_cell.angle_beta   90.00
_cell.angle_gamma   90.00
#
_symmetry.space_group_name_H-M   'P 1'
#
loop_
_entity.id
_entity.type
_entity.pdbx_description
1 polymer ?
#
loop_
_entity_poly.entity_id
_entity_poly.type
_entity_poly.pdbx_seq_one_letter_code
_entity_poly.pdbx_strand_id
1 'polypeptide(L)'
;MSTAFTLTWCLAILSETDNTPIRSGVIAYEGGSPGMPASRPRLELVWPGKDQFLLTPSGEDGKPIWVGPDHPAAHEVRLTEFTDACGHVDEADPYVDNLVFTGDSLDVLRVLCEVPEYRQHYRGKVKLIYCDSPFNTQRTFDHYDDWMEHSTWLSFMRDRLLLMKELLSPEGSIWVHLDDVEVHRMRCVLDEVF
;
A
#
# COMPACT_ATOMS: atom_id res chain seq x y z
N MET A 1 -33.00 -5.89 7.92
CA MET A 1 -31.87 -6.82 8.08
C MET A 1 -30.79 -6.30 7.15
N SER A 2 -29.84 -5.53 7.69
CA SER A 2 -28.72 -4.97 6.93
C SER A 2 -27.48 -5.76 7.32
N THR A 3 -26.96 -6.55 6.39
CA THR A 3 -25.75 -7.33 6.56
C THR A 3 -24.58 -6.41 6.24
N ALA A 4 -23.97 -5.82 7.25
CA ALA A 4 -22.73 -5.05 7.10
C ALA A 4 -21.57 -6.04 6.91
N PHE A 5 -21.20 -6.28 5.66
CA PHE A 5 -19.92 -6.91 5.32
C PHE A 5 -18.87 -5.80 5.27
N THR A 6 -17.97 -5.79 6.25
CA THR A 6 -16.77 -4.94 6.23
C THR A 6 -15.63 -5.78 6.80
N LEU A 7 -14.92 -6.48 5.92
CA LEU A 7 -13.65 -7.11 6.26
C LEU A 7 -12.60 -6.00 6.27
N THR A 8 -12.33 -5.45 7.45
CA THR A 8 -11.35 -4.40 7.67
C THR A 8 -9.94 -4.96 7.53
N TRP A 9 -9.28 -4.62 6.42
CA TRP A 9 -7.83 -4.58 6.33
C TRP A 9 -7.32 -3.52 7.31
N CYS A 10 -6.77 -3.90 8.46
CA CYS A 10 -6.09 -2.94 9.33
C CYS A 10 -4.71 -2.61 8.77
N LEU A 11 -4.67 -1.75 7.75
CA LEU A 11 -3.47 -1.01 7.42
C LEU A 11 -3.34 0.11 8.46
N ALA A 12 -2.52 -0.11 9.49
CA ALA A 12 -2.15 0.96 10.41
C ALA A 12 -0.98 1.73 9.80
N ILE A 13 -1.25 2.96 9.37
CA ILE A 13 -0.23 3.94 8.97
C ILE A 13 -0.01 4.85 10.16
N LEU A 14 1.15 4.73 10.80
CA LEU A 14 1.52 5.63 11.89
C LEU A 14 2.39 6.75 11.35
N SER A 15 1.82 7.96 11.35
CA SER A 15 2.51 9.22 11.09
C SER A 15 2.43 10.06 12.36
N GLU A 16 3.57 10.31 13.01
CA GLU A 16 3.64 11.31 14.09
C GLU A 16 3.91 12.67 13.47
N THR A 17 2.94 13.58 13.56
CA THR A 17 3.04 14.99 13.15
C THR A 17 3.53 15.88 14.30
N ASP A 18 4.63 15.50 14.96
CA ASP A 18 5.42 16.48 15.72
C ASP A 18 6.89 16.10 15.74
N ASN A 19 7.73 16.93 15.12
CA ASN A 19 9.17 16.78 15.12
C ASN A 19 9.82 18.16 15.17
N THR A 20 9.87 18.73 16.37
CA THR A 20 10.72 19.89 16.64
C THR A 20 12.19 19.48 16.43
N PRO A 21 12.94 20.05 15.49
CA PRO A 21 14.25 19.52 15.10
C PRO A 21 15.34 19.94 16.08
N ILE A 22 16.15 18.98 16.55
CA ILE A 22 17.46 19.26 17.15
C ILE A 22 18.42 19.61 16.01
N ARG A 23 18.87 20.86 15.97
CA ARG A 23 19.85 21.33 14.97
C ARG A 23 21.22 20.72 15.25
N SER A 24 21.76 19.96 14.30
CA SER A 24 23.20 19.80 14.13
C SER A 24 23.53 19.77 12.64
N GLY A 25 24.22 20.80 12.16
CA GLY A 25 24.70 20.87 10.78
C GLY A 25 26.02 20.14 10.62
N VAL A 26 26.18 19.46 9.49
CA VAL A 26 27.48 19.13 8.91
C VAL A 26 27.36 19.33 7.39
N ILE A 27 28.11 20.28 6.86
CA ILE A 27 28.29 20.47 5.41
C ILE A 27 29.47 19.61 5.00
N ALA A 28 29.28 18.71 4.04
CA ALA A 28 30.37 18.09 3.30
C ALA A 28 30.10 18.25 1.80
N TYR A 29 31.04 18.89 1.12
CA TYR A 29 31.18 18.85 -0.34
C TYR A 29 32.58 18.32 -0.64
N GLU A 30 32.68 17.31 -1.51
CA GLU A 30 33.55 17.34 -2.69
C GLU A 30 33.47 16.02 -3.51
N GLY A 31 33.11 16.17 -4.79
CA GLY A 31 33.89 15.62 -5.92
C GLY A 31 33.62 14.20 -6.44
N GLY A 32 32.85 14.07 -7.52
CA GLY A 32 32.87 12.90 -8.42
C GLY A 32 31.79 12.92 -9.51
N SER A 33 32.20 12.91 -10.78
CA SER A 33 31.37 13.02 -12.01
C SER A 33 30.31 11.92 -12.22
N PRO A 34 29.29 12.13 -13.09
CA PRO A 34 28.07 11.33 -13.14
C PRO A 34 28.28 10.03 -13.94
N GLY A 35 28.47 8.93 -13.23
CA GLY A 35 28.19 7.60 -13.76
C GLY A 35 26.81 7.18 -13.26
N MET A 36 25.81 7.15 -14.14
CA MET A 36 24.58 6.40 -13.88
C MET A 36 24.98 5.00 -13.40
N PRO A 37 24.58 4.53 -12.21
CA PRO A 37 24.83 3.15 -11.84
C PRO A 37 24.06 2.29 -12.86
N ALA A 38 24.79 1.54 -13.68
CA ALA A 38 24.21 0.46 -14.46
C ALA A 38 23.38 -0.39 -13.49
N SER A 39 22.07 -0.49 -13.73
CA SER A 39 21.15 -1.19 -12.83
C SER A 39 21.70 -2.58 -12.60
N ARG A 40 22.11 -2.88 -11.36
CA ARG A 40 22.47 -4.24 -10.98
C ARG A 40 21.28 -5.14 -11.32
N PRO A 41 21.48 -6.29 -11.98
CA PRO A 41 20.40 -7.25 -12.16
C PRO A 41 19.87 -7.61 -10.76
N ARG A 42 18.60 -7.30 -10.51
CA ARG A 42 17.89 -7.70 -9.30
C ARG A 42 17.25 -9.06 -9.56
N LEU A 43 17.23 -9.91 -8.54
CA LEU A 43 16.43 -11.12 -8.57
C LEU A 43 14.95 -10.71 -8.62
N GLU A 44 14.19 -11.28 -9.55
CA GLU A 44 12.76 -11.02 -9.66
C GLU A 44 11.98 -12.33 -9.74
N LEU A 45 10.78 -12.32 -9.17
CA LEU A 45 9.84 -13.42 -9.33
C LEU A 45 9.01 -13.14 -10.59
N VAL A 46 8.72 -14.17 -11.39
CA VAL A 46 7.89 -14.05 -12.60
C VAL A 46 6.61 -14.86 -12.40
N TRP A 47 5.46 -14.26 -12.70
CA TRP A 47 4.15 -14.90 -12.63
C TRP A 47 3.21 -14.37 -13.72
N PRO A 48 2.15 -15.13 -14.10
CA PRO A 48 1.14 -14.66 -15.05
C PRO A 48 0.50 -13.34 -14.60
N GLY A 49 0.41 -12.36 -15.50
CA GLY A 49 -0.23 -11.07 -15.21
C GLY A 49 0.63 -10.07 -14.42
N LYS A 50 1.91 -10.34 -14.14
CA LYS A 50 2.81 -9.42 -13.40
C LYS A 50 2.84 -7.99 -13.99
N ASP A 51 2.79 -7.87 -15.32
CA ASP A 51 2.85 -6.59 -16.04
C ASP A 51 1.46 -6.05 -16.42
N GLN A 52 0.40 -6.66 -15.89
CA GLN A 52 -0.99 -6.28 -16.11
C GLN A 52 -1.59 -5.70 -14.82
N PHE A 53 -2.65 -4.92 -14.98
CA PHE A 53 -3.40 -4.43 -13.83
C PHE A 53 -4.52 -5.40 -13.46
N LEU A 54 -4.64 -5.71 -12.18
CA LEU A 54 -5.67 -6.59 -11.65
C LEU A 54 -6.90 -5.78 -11.24
N LEU A 55 -7.95 -5.81 -12.06
CA LEU A 55 -9.24 -5.26 -11.66
C LEU A 55 -9.95 -6.24 -10.75
N THR A 56 -10.43 -5.76 -9.61
CA THR A 56 -11.39 -6.48 -8.76
C THR A 56 -12.78 -5.98 -9.15
N PRO A 57 -13.61 -6.74 -9.90
CA PRO A 57 -14.90 -6.26 -10.35
C PRO A 57 -15.93 -6.26 -9.22
N SER A 58 -16.91 -5.37 -9.32
CA SER A 58 -18.15 -5.42 -8.52
C SER A 58 -19.24 -6.33 -9.15
N GLY A 59 -18.86 -7.21 -10.09
CA GLY A 59 -19.78 -8.04 -10.88
C GLY A 59 -20.28 -9.30 -10.15
N GLU A 60 -21.29 -9.97 -10.72
CA GLU A 60 -22.01 -11.10 -10.09
C GLU A 60 -21.14 -12.33 -9.76
N ASP A 61 -20.02 -12.54 -10.46
CA ASP A 61 -19.11 -13.67 -10.22
C ASP A 61 -17.91 -13.31 -9.32
N GLY A 62 -17.70 -12.03 -9.01
CA GLY A 62 -16.64 -11.55 -8.10
C GLY A 62 -15.20 -11.79 -8.55
N LYS A 63 -14.96 -12.34 -9.75
CA LYS A 63 -13.63 -12.79 -10.15
C LYS A 63 -12.74 -11.67 -10.67
N PRO A 64 -11.46 -11.61 -10.29
CA PRO A 64 -10.56 -10.59 -10.78
C PRO A 64 -10.27 -10.72 -12.28
N ILE A 65 -10.13 -9.57 -12.96
CA ILE A 65 -9.90 -9.46 -14.41
C ILE A 65 -8.58 -8.74 -14.67
N TRP A 66 -7.72 -9.35 -15.48
CA TRP A 66 -6.48 -8.72 -15.94
C TRP A 66 -6.75 -7.78 -17.09
N VAL A 67 -6.25 -6.55 -16.98
CA VAL A 67 -6.30 -5.54 -18.04
C VAL A 67 -4.92 -4.98 -18.33
N GLY A 68 -4.79 -4.30 -19.47
CA GLY A 68 -3.55 -3.60 -19.81
C GLY A 68 -3.18 -2.54 -18.76
N PRO A 69 -1.89 -2.25 -18.55
CA PRO A 69 -1.44 -1.23 -17.60
C PRO A 69 -1.93 0.18 -17.96
N ASP A 70 -2.30 0.41 -19.22
CA ASP A 70 -2.88 1.65 -19.76
C ASP A 70 -4.39 1.79 -19.49
N HIS A 71 -5.03 0.78 -18.90
CA HIS A 71 -6.45 0.83 -18.58
C HIS A 71 -6.75 1.97 -17.59
N PRO A 72 -7.81 2.79 -17.80
CA PRO A 72 -8.08 3.97 -16.98
C PRO A 72 -8.14 3.70 -15.47
N ALA A 73 -8.74 2.58 -15.06
CA ALA A 73 -8.80 2.19 -13.65
C ALA A 73 -7.43 1.89 -13.02
N ALA A 74 -6.39 1.59 -13.82
CA ALA A 74 -5.02 1.44 -13.33
C ALA A 74 -4.40 2.79 -12.91
N HIS A 75 -5.01 3.91 -13.28
CA HIS A 75 -4.55 5.28 -12.94
C HIS A 75 -5.61 6.12 -12.24
N GLU A 76 -6.81 5.57 -12.04
CA GLU A 76 -7.88 6.24 -11.34
C GLU A 76 -7.48 6.48 -9.88
N VAL A 77 -7.77 7.68 -9.40
CA VAL A 77 -7.70 8.05 -7.99
C VAL A 77 -9.13 8.36 -7.58
N ARG A 78 -9.71 7.50 -6.73
CA ARG A 78 -11.06 7.72 -6.21
C ARG A 78 -11.02 8.84 -5.17
N LEU A 79 -12.03 9.70 -5.20
CA LEU A 79 -12.16 10.76 -4.20
C LEU A 79 -12.69 10.18 -2.89
N THR A 80 -12.18 10.70 -1.77
CA THR A 80 -12.67 10.36 -0.43
C THR A 80 -13.80 11.29 -0.02
N GLU A 81 -14.79 10.75 0.69
CA GLU A 81 -15.81 11.52 1.38
C GLU A 81 -15.59 11.44 2.89
N PHE A 82 -15.56 12.59 3.56
CA PHE A 82 -15.48 12.65 5.02
C PHE A 82 -16.85 12.28 5.61
N THR A 83 -16.90 11.24 6.43
CA THR A 83 -18.16 10.68 6.92
C THR A 83 -18.46 11.04 8.37
N ASP A 84 -17.47 10.91 9.26
CA ASP A 84 -17.65 11.15 10.69
C ASP A 84 -16.31 11.49 11.38
N ALA A 85 -16.40 12.04 12.59
CA ALA A 85 -15.29 12.41 13.45
C ALA A 85 -15.50 11.88 14.87
N CYS A 86 -14.49 11.23 15.45
CA CYS A 86 -14.55 10.71 16.81
C CYS A 86 -13.50 11.39 17.70
N GLY A 87 -13.95 12.08 18.75
CA GLY A 87 -13.07 12.74 19.72
C GLY A 87 -12.76 14.19 19.35
N HIS A 88 -11.57 14.66 19.74
CA HIS A 88 -11.08 15.98 19.35
C HIS A 88 -10.33 15.86 18.03
N VAL A 89 -10.72 16.68 17.05
CA VAL A 89 -10.11 16.75 15.72
C VAL A 89 -9.70 18.20 15.48
N ASP A 90 -8.53 18.41 14.91
CA ASP A 90 -8.09 19.72 14.45
C ASP A 90 -8.95 20.18 13.26
N GLU A 91 -9.84 21.14 13.50
CA GLU A 91 -10.71 21.70 12.45
C GLU A 91 -9.93 22.47 11.37
N ALA A 92 -8.72 22.95 11.67
CA ALA A 92 -7.90 23.69 10.72
C ALA A 92 -7.15 22.74 9.76
N ASP A 93 -6.79 21.55 10.22
CA ASP A 93 -6.12 20.53 9.42
C ASP A 93 -6.51 19.10 9.88
N PRO A 94 -7.69 18.59 9.50
CA PRO A 94 -8.15 17.28 9.94
C PRO A 94 -7.31 16.12 9.37
N TYR A 95 -6.43 16.40 8.40
CA TYR A 95 -5.63 15.38 7.72
C TYR A 95 -4.37 14.98 8.50
N VAL A 96 -4.01 15.71 9.56
CA VAL A 96 -2.87 15.38 10.43
C VAL A 96 -3.23 14.49 11.63
N ASP A 97 -4.52 14.30 11.88
CA ASP A 97 -5.03 13.45 12.96
C ASP A 97 -5.10 11.97 12.58
N ASN A 98 -5.57 11.13 13.51
CA ASN A 98 -5.79 9.72 13.26
C ASN A 98 -6.95 9.52 12.26
N LEU A 99 -6.63 8.98 11.09
CA LEU A 99 -7.59 8.72 10.02
C LEU A 99 -8.00 7.25 9.96
N VAL A 100 -9.29 7.00 9.71
CA VAL A 100 -9.82 5.67 9.38
C VAL A 100 -10.48 5.74 8.01
N PHE A 101 -10.00 4.94 7.07
CA PHE A 101 -10.57 4.83 5.74
C PHE A 101 -11.46 3.59 5.64
N THR A 102 -12.57 3.72 4.93
CA THR A 102 -13.46 2.60 4.63
C THR A 102 -13.50 2.41 3.11
N GLY A 103 -12.98 1.30 2.61
CA GLY A 103 -12.87 1.04 1.16
C GLY A 103 -11.78 0.04 0.82
N ASP A 104 -11.48 -0.12 -0.46
CA ASP A 104 -10.36 -0.93 -0.92
C ASP A 104 -9.02 -0.25 -0.56
N SER A 105 -8.08 -1.03 -0.04
CA SER A 105 -6.79 -0.52 0.42
C SER A 105 -5.91 0.04 -0.71
N LEU A 106 -6.03 -0.44 -1.94
CA LEU A 106 -5.30 0.11 -3.08
C LEU A 106 -5.77 1.53 -3.39
N ASP A 107 -7.09 1.77 -3.35
CA ASP A 107 -7.68 3.10 -3.56
C ASP A 107 -7.23 4.07 -2.46
N VAL A 108 -7.23 3.62 -1.20
CA VAL A 108 -6.75 4.43 -0.06
C VAL A 108 -5.28 4.79 -0.22
N LEU A 109 -4.42 3.83 -0.56
CA LEU A 109 -2.99 4.09 -0.78
C LEU A 109 -2.76 5.10 -1.92
N ARG A 110 -3.54 5.04 -3.00
CA ARG A 110 -3.49 6.02 -4.09
C ARG A 110 -3.89 7.41 -3.62
N VAL A 111 -4.96 7.52 -2.83
CA VAL A 111 -5.38 8.79 -2.23
C VAL A 111 -4.24 9.40 -1.42
N LEU A 112 -3.62 8.61 -0.53
CA LEU A 112 -2.52 9.08 0.31
C LEU A 112 -1.28 9.51 -0.51
N CYS A 113 -1.05 8.90 -1.67
CA CYS A 113 0.08 9.23 -2.55
C CYS A 113 -0.17 10.43 -3.48
N GLU A 114 -1.42 10.65 -3.90
CA GLU A 114 -1.75 11.51 -5.05
C GLU A 114 -2.64 12.71 -4.71
N VAL A 115 -3.55 12.59 -3.74
CA VAL A 115 -4.47 13.70 -3.38
C VAL A 115 -3.70 14.74 -2.56
N PRO A 116 -3.64 16.03 -2.97
CA PRO A 116 -2.77 17.03 -2.37
C PRO A 116 -2.86 17.15 -0.84
N GLU A 117 -4.09 17.14 -0.33
CA GLU A 117 -4.43 17.26 1.09
C GLU A 117 -3.79 16.14 1.91
N TYR A 118 -3.76 14.90 1.41
CA TYR A 118 -3.11 13.78 2.09
C TYR A 118 -1.62 13.68 1.75
N ARG A 119 -1.29 13.78 0.46
CA ARG A 119 0.07 13.63 -0.07
C ARG A 119 1.07 14.49 0.69
N GLN A 120 0.71 15.73 1.01
CA GLN A 120 1.59 16.65 1.72
C GLN A 120 1.95 16.16 3.14
N HIS A 121 1.13 15.33 3.79
CA HIS A 121 1.37 14.80 5.13
C HIS A 121 1.95 13.39 5.13
N TYR A 122 1.60 12.55 4.15
CA TYR A 122 1.91 11.11 4.19
C TYR A 122 3.03 10.67 3.25
N ARG A 123 3.15 11.22 2.04
CA ARG A 123 4.13 10.72 1.06
C ARG A 123 5.57 10.95 1.53
N GLY A 124 6.37 9.89 1.58
CA GLY A 124 7.74 9.92 2.09
C GLY A 124 7.87 10.25 3.58
N LYS A 125 6.79 10.15 4.37
CA LYS A 125 6.75 10.59 5.77
C LYS A 125 6.28 9.51 6.75
N VAL A 126 5.74 8.40 6.25
CA VAL A 126 5.28 7.29 7.10
C VAL A 126 6.48 6.59 7.76
N LYS A 127 6.44 6.45 9.08
CA LYS A 127 7.50 5.79 9.85
C LYS A 127 7.30 4.28 9.94
N LEU A 128 6.05 3.85 10.03
CA LEU A 128 5.70 2.44 10.18
C LEU A 128 4.45 2.12 9.37
N ILE A 129 4.57 1.07 8.58
CA ILE A 129 3.45 0.39 7.94
C ILE A 129 3.35 -1.00 8.54
N TYR A 130 2.19 -1.33 9.10
CA TYR A 130 1.86 -2.69 9.52
C TYR A 130 0.74 -3.25 8.65
N CYS A 131 0.96 -4.45 8.10
CA CYS A 131 0.00 -5.13 7.23
C CYS A 131 -0.28 -6.53 7.77
N ASP A 132 -1.56 -6.85 7.95
CA ASP A 132 -2.04 -8.20 8.21
C ASP A 132 -2.71 -8.71 6.93
N SER A 133 -1.95 -9.47 6.12
CA SER A 133 -2.32 -9.91 4.76
C SER A 133 -3.40 -11.03 4.82
N PRO A 134 -4.19 -11.33 3.75
CA PRO A 134 -5.07 -12.48 3.79
C PRO A 134 -4.18 -13.70 3.75
N PHE A 135 -4.30 -14.57 4.75
CA PHE A 135 -3.36 -15.66 4.92
C PHE A 135 -3.44 -16.75 3.83
N ASN A 136 -4.37 -16.71 2.87
CA ASN A 136 -4.49 -17.70 1.78
C ASN A 136 -4.36 -19.16 2.26
N THR A 137 -4.82 -19.44 3.49
CA THR A 137 -4.50 -20.65 4.27
C THR A 137 -5.23 -21.91 3.82
N GLN A 138 -6.08 -21.83 2.78
CA GLN A 138 -6.98 -22.90 2.32
C GLN A 138 -7.84 -23.53 3.43
N ARG A 139 -7.97 -22.82 4.55
CA ARG A 139 -8.74 -23.21 5.73
C ARG A 139 -9.26 -21.92 6.36
N THR A 140 -10.59 -21.88 6.53
CA THR A 140 -11.42 -20.85 7.21
C THR A 140 -11.58 -19.54 6.42
N PHE A 141 -12.75 -19.08 5.94
CA PHE A 141 -14.19 -19.32 6.17
C PHE A 141 -14.94 -19.12 4.83
N ASP A 142 -16.23 -19.52 4.74
CA ASP A 142 -17.15 -19.43 3.57
C ASP A 142 -17.33 -18.02 2.91
N HIS A 143 -16.47 -17.05 3.22
CA HIS A 143 -16.50 -15.67 2.73
C HIS A 143 -15.17 -15.20 2.11
N TYR A 144 -14.17 -16.06 2.01
CA TYR A 144 -13.02 -15.84 1.14
C TYR A 144 -13.16 -16.74 -0.08
N ASP A 145 -13.13 -16.15 -1.28
CA ASP A 145 -12.86 -16.90 -2.50
C ASP A 145 -11.41 -17.40 -2.43
N ASP A 146 -11.20 -18.51 -1.70
CA ASP A 146 -9.96 -19.29 -1.54
C ASP A 146 -9.47 -19.90 -2.88
N TRP A 147 -9.93 -19.37 -4.02
CA TRP A 147 -9.41 -19.64 -5.35
C TRP A 147 -8.38 -18.59 -5.79
N MET A 148 -8.00 -17.62 -4.96
CA MET A 148 -7.02 -16.61 -5.40
C MET A 148 -5.70 -17.30 -5.75
N GLU A 149 -5.47 -17.47 -7.05
CA GLU A 149 -4.26 -18.06 -7.59
C GLU A 149 -3.06 -17.29 -7.04
N HIS A 150 -1.95 -17.94 -6.73
CA HIS A 150 -0.77 -17.27 -6.19
C HIS A 150 -0.36 -16.05 -7.04
N SER A 151 -0.55 -16.10 -8.37
CA SER A 151 -0.32 -14.95 -9.28
C SER A 151 -1.19 -13.73 -8.94
N THR A 152 -2.44 -13.95 -8.57
CA THR A 152 -3.44 -12.93 -8.26
C THR A 152 -3.14 -12.33 -6.89
N TRP A 153 -2.83 -13.17 -5.88
CA TRP A 153 -2.38 -12.70 -4.57
C TRP A 153 -1.08 -11.87 -4.68
N LEU A 154 -0.13 -12.33 -5.50
CA LEU A 154 1.13 -11.61 -5.73
C LEU A 154 0.92 -10.25 -6.38
N SER A 155 0.09 -10.15 -7.42
CA SER A 155 -0.21 -8.84 -8.03
C SER A 155 -0.99 -7.93 -7.08
N PHE A 156 -1.97 -8.48 -6.35
CA PHE A 156 -2.70 -7.75 -5.32
C PHE A 156 -1.76 -7.12 -4.29
N MET A 157 -0.78 -7.89 -3.79
CA MET A 157 0.20 -7.42 -2.81
C MET A 157 1.23 -6.47 -3.44
N ARG A 158 1.77 -6.79 -4.62
CA ARG A 158 2.78 -5.97 -5.31
C ARG A 158 2.29 -4.54 -5.52
N ASP A 159 1.09 -4.36 -6.05
CA ASP A 159 0.54 -3.03 -6.35
C ASP A 159 0.43 -2.16 -5.10
N ARG A 160 0.07 -2.79 -3.97
CA ARG A 160 0.00 -2.14 -2.65
C ARG A 160 1.39 -1.81 -2.12
N LEU A 161 2.33 -2.75 -2.18
CA LEU A 161 3.71 -2.53 -1.73
C LEU A 161 4.40 -1.39 -2.48
N LEU A 162 4.16 -1.26 -3.78
CA LEU A 162 4.70 -0.16 -4.59
C LEU A 162 4.23 1.20 -4.07
N LEU A 163 2.95 1.35 -3.73
CA LEU A 163 2.43 2.59 -3.13
C LEU A 163 2.89 2.78 -1.68
N MET A 164 2.93 1.71 -0.89
CA MET A 164 3.47 1.76 0.48
C MET A 164 4.92 2.24 0.50
N LYS A 165 5.74 1.86 -0.49
CA LYS A 165 7.11 2.35 -0.64
C LYS A 165 7.16 3.87 -0.86
N GLU A 166 6.23 4.43 -1.64
CA GLU A 166 6.15 5.89 -1.85
C GLU A 166 5.74 6.64 -0.58
N LEU A 167 4.99 6.00 0.32
CA LEU A 167 4.57 6.57 1.60
C LEU A 167 5.68 6.53 2.66
N LEU A 168 6.52 5.51 2.65
CA LEU A 168 7.57 5.32 3.66
C LEU A 168 8.61 6.45 3.64
N SER A 169 8.95 6.93 4.83
CA SER A 169 10.12 7.79 5.03
C SER A 169 11.43 7.01 4.82
N PRO A 170 12.57 7.70 4.62
CA PRO A 170 13.86 7.04 4.41
C PRO A 170 14.28 6.08 5.54
N GLU A 171 13.83 6.35 6.77
CA GLU A 171 14.08 5.53 7.97
C GLU A 171 12.86 4.67 8.36
N GLY A 172 11.84 4.63 7.51
CA GLY A 172 10.60 3.92 7.75
C GLY A 172 10.76 2.40 7.64
N SER A 173 9.86 1.67 8.29
CA SER A 173 9.82 0.21 8.20
C SER A 173 8.43 -0.30 7.83
N ILE A 174 8.41 -1.42 7.10
CA ILE A 174 7.19 -2.17 6.80
C ILE A 174 7.26 -3.55 7.47
N TRP A 175 6.15 -3.93 8.09
CA TRP A 175 5.98 -5.21 8.77
C TRP A 175 4.77 -5.89 8.18
N VAL A 176 4.97 -7.06 7.59
CA VAL A 176 3.88 -7.87 7.03
C VAL A 176 3.76 -9.15 7.82
N HIS A 177 2.58 -9.36 8.40
CA HIS A 177 2.22 -10.61 9.06
C HIS A 177 1.70 -11.59 8.01
N LEU A 178 2.29 -12.80 8.01
CA LEU A 178 2.05 -13.86 7.04
C LEU A 178 2.05 -15.22 7.73
N ASP A 179 1.42 -16.18 7.09
CA ASP A 179 1.43 -17.60 7.44
C ASP A 179 2.56 -18.32 6.69
N ASP A 180 2.57 -19.64 6.73
CA ASP A 180 3.55 -20.47 6.02
C ASP A 180 3.28 -20.63 4.52
N VAL A 181 2.08 -20.31 4.01
CA VAL A 181 1.73 -20.48 2.60
C VAL A 181 2.36 -19.41 1.71
N GLU A 182 2.26 -18.12 2.08
CA GLU A 182 2.68 -17.02 1.20
C GLU A 182 3.98 -16.33 1.61
N VAL A 183 4.52 -16.62 2.81
CA VAL A 183 5.76 -15.99 3.31
C VAL A 183 6.93 -16.07 2.33
N HIS A 184 7.07 -17.19 1.63
CA HIS A 184 8.17 -17.40 0.69
C HIS A 184 8.07 -16.50 -0.55
N ARG A 185 6.86 -16.36 -1.13
CA ARG A 185 6.65 -15.53 -2.32
C ARG A 185 6.65 -14.05 -1.97
N MET A 186 6.02 -13.70 -0.85
CA MET A 186 6.00 -12.34 -0.34
C MET A 186 7.40 -11.80 -0.09
N ARG A 187 8.30 -12.63 0.46
CA ARG A 187 9.70 -12.24 0.65
C ARG A 187 10.40 -11.89 -0.66
N CYS A 188 10.18 -12.68 -1.72
CA CYS A 188 10.74 -12.36 -3.04
C CYS A 188 10.18 -11.04 -3.60
N VAL A 189 8.89 -10.77 -3.41
CA VAL A 189 8.29 -9.50 -3.87
C VAL A 189 8.79 -8.31 -3.04
N LEU A 190 8.99 -8.48 -1.73
CA LEU A 190 9.60 -7.45 -0.87
C LEU A 190 11.03 -7.13 -1.31
N ASP A 191 11.86 -8.14 -1.62
CA ASP A 191 13.22 -7.95 -2.14
C ASP A 191 13.24 -7.25 -3.53
N GLU A 192 12.19 -7.44 -4.34
CA GLU A 192 12.01 -6.75 -5.62
C GLU A 192 11.63 -5.28 -5.41
N VAL A 193 10.68 -5.00 -4.51
CA VAL A 193 10.13 -3.67 -4.27
C VAL A 193 11.09 -2.78 -3.49
N PHE A 194 11.72 -3.24 -2.41
CA PHE A 194 12.54 -2.42 -1.50
C PHE A 194 14.03 -2.42 -1.88
#